data_AF-A0A7X8FX77-F1
#
_entry.id   AF-A0A7X8FX77-F1
#
_cell.length_a   1.000
_cell.length_b   1.000
_cell.length_c   1.000
_cell.angle_alpha   90.00
_cell.angle_beta   90.00
_cell.angle_gamma   90.00
#
_symmetry.space_group_name_H-M   'P 1'
#
loop_
_entity.id
_entity.type
_entity.pdbx_description
1 polymer ?
#
loop_
_entity_poly.entity_id
_entity_poly.type
_entity_poly.pdbx_seq_one_letter_code
_entity_poly.pdbx_strand_id
1 'polypeptide(L)'
;MRRVIPFSRPVARPEFCPNPECPLHDRTLARTGQWFQHYGFYHSQSGGKTRRFYCKYCGKTSSSRTFSLHYWTHRKIDFRDLDDRLNSCAGYRQIGRSLSVSYRVVKNRVLRLARNYMNLLDTSYVGFPLTEDIAFDGFESYMRSQYIPDNFNIAVGCTSQVPYAFTLSLFRRRGSMTEQQRRNRTALDAIWRPPPGDLIASCRVVFRDILSIYLNRPELSPFVLTTDKKPEYRTALKSLPEWRHLR
;
A
#
# COMPACT_ATOMS: atom_id res chain seq x y z
N MET A 1 3.36 -25.20 -23.18
CA MET A 1 2.10 -25.33 -22.40
C MET A 1 2.11 -24.31 -21.27
N ARG A 2 1.22 -23.31 -21.28
CA ARG A 2 1.07 -22.41 -20.13
C ARG A 2 0.44 -23.22 -19.00
N ARG A 3 1.22 -23.62 -17.98
CA ARG A 3 0.67 -24.12 -16.72
C ARG A 3 -0.34 -23.07 -16.25
N VAL A 4 -1.62 -23.43 -16.26
CA VAL A 4 -2.64 -22.65 -15.56
C VAL A 4 -2.32 -22.82 -14.09
N ILE A 5 -1.50 -21.92 -13.54
CA ILE A 5 -1.32 -21.84 -12.09
C ILE A 5 -2.73 -21.63 -11.54
N PRO A 6 -3.21 -22.51 -10.65
CA PRO A 6 -4.57 -22.40 -10.17
C PRO A 6 -4.69 -21.06 -9.46
N PHE A 7 -5.50 -20.17 -10.04
CA PHE A 7 -5.96 -18.95 -9.38
C PHE A 7 -6.32 -19.30 -7.94
N SER A 8 -5.80 -18.53 -6.97
CA SER A 8 -5.95 -18.67 -5.52
C SER A 8 -7.08 -19.61 -5.10
N ARG A 9 -6.77 -20.66 -4.32
CA ARG A 9 -7.76 -21.63 -3.82
C ARG A 9 -9.01 -20.90 -3.30
N PRO A 10 -10.22 -21.25 -3.76
CA PRO A 10 -11.43 -20.60 -3.31
C PRO A 10 -11.56 -20.65 -1.79
N VAL A 11 -11.90 -19.51 -1.17
CA VAL A 11 -12.10 -19.44 0.28
C VAL A 11 -13.11 -20.49 0.73
N ALA A 12 -12.69 -21.35 1.65
CA ALA A 12 -13.52 -22.39 2.24
C ALA A 12 -14.20 -21.91 3.53
N ARG A 13 -13.51 -21.07 4.30
CA ARG A 13 -13.97 -20.46 5.56
C ARG A 13 -13.73 -18.95 5.49
N PRO A 14 -14.78 -18.11 5.47
CA PRO A 14 -14.60 -16.67 5.47
C PRO A 14 -14.05 -16.20 6.82
N GLU A 15 -13.12 -15.25 6.78
CA GLU A 15 -12.49 -14.70 7.99
C GLU A 15 -13.37 -13.69 8.72
N PHE A 16 -14.27 -13.00 8.01
CA PHE A 16 -15.17 -11.97 8.55
C PHE A 16 -16.42 -11.80 7.68
N CYS A 17 -17.45 -11.15 8.23
CA CYS A 17 -18.67 -10.81 7.51
C CYS A 17 -18.42 -9.62 6.56
N PRO A 18 -18.76 -9.69 5.27
CA PRO A 18 -18.49 -8.59 4.34
C PRO A 18 -19.44 -7.40 4.48
N ASN A 19 -20.42 -7.45 5.39
CA ASN A 19 -21.29 -6.31 5.69
C ASN A 19 -20.58 -5.37 6.68
N PRO A 20 -20.22 -4.12 6.30
CA PRO A 20 -19.51 -3.20 7.19
C PRO A 20 -20.26 -2.86 8.48
N GLU A 21 -21.58 -2.90 8.46
CA GLU A 21 -22.44 -2.59 9.62
C GLU A 21 -22.60 -3.77 10.59
N CYS A 22 -22.09 -4.95 10.23
CA CYS A 22 -22.14 -6.13 11.08
C CYS A 22 -20.97 -6.10 12.08
N PRO A 23 -21.19 -6.35 13.38
CA PRO A 23 -20.09 -6.48 14.35
C PRO A 23 -19.04 -7.52 13.95
N LEU A 24 -19.46 -8.59 13.26
CA LEU A 24 -18.58 -9.64 12.75
C LEU A 24 -17.85 -9.25 11.46
N HIS A 25 -17.94 -8.00 11.01
CA HIS A 25 -17.00 -7.42 10.06
C HIS A 25 -15.60 -7.29 10.66
N ASP A 26 -15.53 -7.09 11.98
CA ASP A 26 -14.27 -7.17 12.72
C ASP A 26 -13.76 -8.61 12.74
N ARG A 27 -12.54 -8.80 12.23
CA ARG A 27 -11.86 -10.10 12.14
C ARG A 27 -11.60 -10.69 13.51
N THR A 28 -11.37 -9.88 14.53
CA THR A 28 -11.07 -10.34 15.90
C THR A 28 -12.29 -11.04 16.49
N LEU A 29 -13.46 -10.40 16.41
CA LEU A 29 -14.73 -10.99 16.85
C LEU A 29 -15.15 -12.17 15.98
N ALA A 30 -14.92 -12.09 14.66
CA ALA A 30 -15.25 -13.18 13.76
C ALA A 30 -14.38 -14.44 13.97
N ARG A 31 -13.17 -14.32 14.53
CA ARG A 31 -12.29 -15.45 14.81
C ARG A 31 -12.74 -16.28 16.01
N THR A 32 -13.34 -15.64 17.03
CA THR A 32 -13.71 -16.31 18.28
C THR A 32 -15.04 -17.08 18.18
N GLY A 33 -15.93 -16.67 17.27
CA GLY A 33 -17.25 -17.28 17.11
C GLY A 33 -17.45 -18.07 15.82
N GLN A 34 -18.30 -19.11 15.87
CA GLN A 34 -18.90 -19.66 14.65
C GLN A 34 -20.00 -18.72 14.15
N TRP A 35 -19.65 -17.76 13.31
CA TRP A 35 -20.57 -16.73 12.84
C TRP A 35 -21.22 -16.98 11.49
N PHE A 36 -20.65 -17.88 10.68
CA PHE A 36 -21.17 -18.20 9.35
C PHE A 36 -21.68 -19.64 9.27
N GLN A 37 -22.54 -19.89 8.29
CA GLN A 37 -22.92 -21.22 7.84
C GLN A 37 -22.70 -21.36 6.33
N HIS A 38 -22.46 -22.58 5.87
CA HIS A 38 -22.44 -22.86 4.44
C HIS A 38 -23.85 -22.70 3.86
N TYR A 39 -23.95 -21.97 2.74
CA TYR A 39 -25.22 -21.64 2.09
C TYR A 39 -25.27 -22.19 0.66
N GLY A 40 -24.76 -23.42 0.51
CA GLY A 40 -24.68 -24.12 -0.77
C GLY A 40 -23.68 -23.52 -1.76
N PHE A 41 -23.99 -23.69 -3.05
CA PHE A 41 -23.17 -23.24 -4.17
C PHE A 41 -24.04 -22.53 -5.21
N TYR A 42 -23.44 -21.65 -6.00
CA TYR A 42 -24.05 -21.18 -7.25
C TYR A 42 -23.05 -21.33 -8.39
N HIS A 43 -23.56 -21.48 -9.61
CA HIS A 43 -22.75 -21.49 -10.81
C HIS A 43 -22.83 -20.14 -11.49
N SER A 44 -21.67 -19.60 -11.88
CA SER A 44 -21.59 -18.41 -12.71
C SER A 44 -20.90 -18.73 -14.02
N GLN A 45 -21.34 -18.13 -15.11
CA GLN A 45 -20.70 -18.30 -16.43
C GLN A 45 -19.23 -17.85 -16.40
N SER A 46 -18.92 -16.78 -15.65
CA SER A 46 -17.58 -16.18 -15.59
C SER A 46 -16.56 -16.92 -14.72
N GLY A 47 -16.95 -17.96 -13.99
CA GLY A 47 -15.96 -18.78 -13.29
C GLY A 47 -16.57 -19.79 -12.34
N GLY A 48 -17.55 -20.51 -12.85
CA GLY A 48 -17.97 -21.82 -12.37
C GLY A 48 -18.61 -21.82 -10.99
N LYS A 49 -18.49 -22.99 -10.37
CA LYS A 49 -19.05 -23.33 -9.06
C LYS A 49 -18.40 -22.49 -7.98
N THR A 50 -19.19 -21.66 -7.33
CA THR A 50 -18.76 -20.75 -6.27
C THR A 50 -19.51 -21.09 -4.98
N ARG A 51 -18.76 -21.31 -3.89
CA ARG A 51 -19.31 -21.62 -2.57
C ARG A 51 -19.96 -20.37 -1.97
N ARG A 52 -21.10 -20.52 -1.31
CA ARG A 52 -21.82 -19.45 -0.62
C ARG A 52 -21.75 -19.63 0.89
N PHE A 53 -21.84 -18.50 1.58
CA PHE A 53 -21.89 -18.42 3.03
C PHE A 53 -23.06 -17.53 3.44
N TYR A 54 -23.55 -17.75 4.65
CA TYR A 54 -24.58 -16.94 5.28
C TYR A 54 -24.09 -16.53 6.66
N CYS A 55 -24.17 -15.24 6.98
CA CYS A 55 -23.87 -14.73 8.31
C CYS A 55 -25.06 -14.99 9.24
N LYS A 56 -24.85 -15.73 10.33
CA LYS A 56 -25.88 -16.05 11.33
C LYS A 56 -26.33 -14.83 12.15
N TYR A 57 -25.57 -13.74 12.12
CA TYR A 57 -25.86 -12.53 12.89
C TYR A 57 -26.69 -11.51 12.12
N CYS A 58 -26.21 -11.05 10.96
CA CYS A 58 -26.89 -10.03 10.16
C CYS A 58 -27.67 -10.59 8.96
N GLY A 59 -27.67 -11.92 8.75
CA GLY A 59 -28.34 -12.56 7.63
C GLY A 59 -27.70 -12.35 6.25
N LYS A 60 -26.60 -11.57 6.16
CA LYS A 60 -25.94 -11.29 4.88
C LYS A 60 -25.40 -12.58 4.24
N THR A 61 -25.78 -12.81 2.99
CA THR A 61 -25.15 -13.85 2.17
C THR A 61 -23.88 -13.34 1.49
N SER A 62 -22.86 -14.18 1.43
CA SER A 62 -21.61 -13.92 0.72
C SER A 62 -21.15 -15.15 -0.04
N SER A 63 -20.04 -15.04 -0.76
CA SER A 63 -19.48 -16.15 -1.51
C SER A 63 -17.96 -16.21 -1.41
N SER A 64 -17.35 -17.31 -1.81
CA SER A 64 -15.89 -17.41 -1.87
C SER A 64 -15.25 -16.35 -2.77
N ARG A 65 -16.00 -15.82 -3.75
CA ARG A 65 -15.55 -14.69 -4.58
C ARG A 65 -15.52 -13.36 -3.85
N THR A 66 -16.39 -13.15 -2.85
CA THR A 66 -16.44 -11.91 -2.07
C THR A 66 -15.10 -11.62 -1.40
N PHE A 67 -14.36 -12.67 -1.05
CA PHE A 67 -13.07 -12.61 -0.39
C PHE A 67 -11.87 -12.77 -1.35
N SER A 68 -12.11 -12.77 -2.66
CA SER A 68 -11.05 -12.90 -3.67
C SER A 68 -10.56 -11.53 -4.14
N LEU A 69 -9.27 -11.42 -4.45
CA LEU A 69 -8.73 -10.25 -5.17
C LEU A 69 -9.38 -10.03 -6.54
N HIS A 70 -9.98 -11.08 -7.10
CA HIS A 70 -10.75 -11.02 -8.35
C HIS A 70 -12.21 -10.59 -8.16
N TYR A 71 -12.64 -10.19 -6.96
CA TYR A 71 -14.00 -9.71 -6.72
C TYR A 71 -14.32 -8.50 -7.63
N TRP A 72 -15.45 -8.58 -8.35
CA TRP A 72 -15.89 -7.63 -9.39
C TRP A 72 -14.90 -7.44 -10.57
N THR A 73 -14.04 -8.42 -10.82
CA THR A 73 -13.19 -8.41 -12.01
C THR A 73 -13.75 -9.31 -13.09
N HIS A 74 -13.93 -8.78 -14.30
CA HIS A 74 -14.44 -9.56 -15.44
C HIS A 74 -13.38 -10.46 -16.10
N ARG A 75 -12.10 -10.16 -15.88
CA ARG A 75 -10.97 -10.94 -16.39
C ARG A 75 -9.99 -11.23 -15.26
N LYS A 76 -9.72 -12.51 -15.00
CA LYS A 76 -8.71 -12.94 -14.04
C LYS A 76 -7.32 -12.82 -14.70
N ILE A 77 -6.36 -12.40 -13.89
CA ILE A 77 -4.93 -12.32 -14.23
C ILE A 77 -4.21 -12.97 -13.06
N ASP A 78 -3.20 -13.77 -13.35
CA ASP A 78 -2.40 -14.36 -12.29
C ASP A 78 -1.65 -13.24 -11.55
N PHE A 79 -1.99 -13.05 -10.27
CA PHE A 79 -1.36 -12.02 -9.46
C PHE A 79 0.10 -12.33 -9.16
N ARG A 80 0.53 -13.61 -9.18
CA ARG A 80 1.93 -13.98 -8.99
C ARG A 80 2.77 -13.61 -10.21
N ASP A 81 2.30 -13.97 -11.41
CA ASP A 81 2.96 -13.54 -12.65
C ASP A 81 2.97 -12.00 -12.79
N LEU A 82 1.89 -11.32 -12.37
CA LEU A 82 1.88 -9.86 -12.34
C LEU A 82 2.93 -9.30 -11.37
N ASP A 83 3.05 -9.87 -10.18
CA ASP A 83 4.03 -9.50 -9.17
C ASP A 83 5.46 -9.67 -9.66
N ASP A 84 5.80 -10.85 -10.21
CA ASP A 84 7.12 -11.15 -10.75
C ASP A 84 7.53 -10.16 -11.85
N ARG A 85 6.58 -9.75 -12.70
CA ARG A 85 6.81 -8.73 -13.75
C ARG A 85 7.06 -7.33 -13.17
N LEU A 86 6.36 -6.95 -12.10
CA LEU A 86 6.56 -5.67 -11.44
C LEU A 86 7.93 -5.63 -10.75
N ASN A 87 8.31 -6.72 -10.07
CA ASN A 87 9.62 -6.89 -9.45
C ASN A 87 10.76 -6.88 -10.49
N SER A 88 10.47 -7.32 -11.72
CA SER A 88 11.38 -7.21 -12.87
C SER A 88 11.35 -5.82 -13.55
N CYS A 89 10.75 -4.81 -12.90
CA CYS A 89 10.62 -3.44 -13.41
C CYS A 89 9.88 -3.30 -14.76
N ALA A 90 9.01 -4.26 -15.12
CA ALA A 90 8.28 -4.19 -16.38
C ALA A 90 7.22 -3.08 -16.36
N GLY A 91 7.24 -2.22 -17.39
CA GLY A 91 6.27 -1.15 -17.52
C GLY A 91 4.84 -1.66 -17.75
N TYR A 92 3.82 -0.95 -17.23
CA TYR A 92 2.43 -1.43 -17.29
C TYR A 92 1.92 -1.70 -18.71
N ARG A 93 2.38 -0.95 -19.72
CA ARG A 93 2.01 -1.18 -21.13
C ARG A 93 2.65 -2.46 -21.68
N GLN A 94 3.89 -2.76 -21.28
CA GLN A 94 4.58 -4.00 -21.66
C GLN A 94 3.87 -5.22 -21.07
N ILE A 95 3.51 -5.16 -19.78
CA ILE A 95 2.69 -6.18 -19.11
C ILE A 95 1.34 -6.33 -19.82
N GLY A 96 0.69 -5.22 -20.18
CA GLY A 96 -0.57 -5.23 -20.92
C GLY A 96 -0.47 -5.96 -22.25
N ARG A 97 0.59 -5.71 -23.04
CA ARG A 97 0.85 -6.40 -24.30
C ARG A 97 1.12 -7.89 -24.10
N SER A 98 1.96 -8.27 -23.13
CA SER A 98 2.31 -9.69 -22.88
C SER A 98 1.12 -10.52 -22.41
N LEU A 99 0.20 -9.91 -21.65
CA LEU A 99 -1.01 -10.55 -21.15
C LEU A 99 -2.24 -10.34 -22.04
N SER A 100 -2.10 -9.61 -23.15
CA SER A 100 -3.19 -9.23 -24.05
C SER A 100 -4.37 -8.58 -23.31
N VAL A 101 -4.06 -7.59 -22.47
CA VAL A 101 -5.02 -6.79 -21.69
C VAL A 101 -4.72 -5.30 -21.80
N SER A 102 -5.72 -4.47 -21.57
CA SER A 102 -5.53 -3.02 -21.59
C SER A 102 -4.73 -2.53 -20.37
N TYR A 103 -4.06 -1.39 -20.53
CA TYR A 103 -3.36 -0.69 -19.44
C TYR A 103 -4.26 -0.47 -18.22
N ARG A 104 -5.55 -0.15 -18.43
CA ARG A 104 -6.53 0.07 -17.35
C ARG A 104 -6.73 -1.18 -16.49
N VAL A 105 -6.72 -2.37 -17.11
CA VAL A 105 -6.82 -3.64 -16.39
C VAL A 105 -5.57 -3.87 -15.55
N VAL A 106 -4.37 -3.69 -16.12
CA VAL A 106 -3.10 -3.82 -15.38
C VAL A 106 -3.08 -2.87 -14.19
N LYS A 107 -3.33 -1.57 -14.41
CA LYS A 107 -3.38 -0.55 -13.34
C LYS A 107 -4.34 -0.96 -12.21
N ASN A 108 -5.54 -1.45 -12.54
CA ASN A 108 -6.48 -1.91 -11.52
C ASN A 108 -5.95 -3.12 -10.71
N ARG A 109 -5.27 -4.08 -11.35
CA ARG A 109 -4.68 -5.22 -10.64
C ARG A 109 -3.51 -4.81 -9.76
N VAL A 110 -2.62 -3.96 -10.26
CA VAL A 110 -1.52 -3.40 -9.47
C VAL A 110 -2.06 -2.71 -8.22
N LEU A 111 -3.10 -1.88 -8.36
CA LEU A 111 -3.75 -1.20 -7.23
C LEU A 111 -4.40 -2.16 -6.20
N ARG A 112 -4.88 -3.32 -6.63
CA ARG A 112 -5.41 -4.36 -5.73
C ARG A 112 -4.27 -5.08 -5.02
N LEU A 113 -3.21 -5.44 -5.75
CA LEU A 113 -2.03 -6.09 -5.19
C LEU A 113 -1.34 -5.18 -4.16
N ALA A 114 -1.11 -3.92 -4.50
CA ALA A 114 -0.50 -2.92 -3.61
C ALA A 114 -1.27 -2.75 -2.29
N ARG A 115 -2.61 -2.72 -2.32
CA ARG A 115 -3.43 -2.68 -1.09
C ARG A 115 -3.24 -3.89 -0.21
N ASN A 116 -3.00 -5.07 -0.80
CA ASN A 116 -2.73 -6.28 -0.04
C ASN A 116 -1.32 -6.27 0.55
N TYR A 117 -0.34 -5.74 -0.18
CA TYR A 117 1.00 -5.53 0.39
C TYR A 117 1.00 -4.54 1.55
N MET A 118 0.26 -3.43 1.44
CA MET A 118 0.11 -2.50 2.56
C MET A 118 -0.53 -3.17 3.78
N ASN A 119 -1.57 -3.99 3.59
CA ASN A 119 -2.19 -4.75 4.68
C ASN A 119 -1.20 -5.78 5.28
N LEU A 120 -0.47 -6.50 4.44
CA LEU A 120 0.54 -7.46 4.89
C LEU A 120 1.63 -6.80 5.72
N LEU A 121 2.18 -5.67 5.26
CA LEU A 121 3.18 -4.90 5.99
C LEU A 121 2.64 -4.44 7.34
N ASP A 122 1.47 -3.80 7.35
CA ASP A 122 0.82 -3.30 8.57
C ASP A 122 0.61 -4.41 9.59
N THR A 123 0.03 -5.55 9.17
CA THR A 123 -0.16 -6.73 10.04
C THR A 123 1.15 -7.37 10.49
N SER A 124 2.22 -7.29 9.70
CA SER A 124 3.53 -7.86 10.06
C SER A 124 4.29 -6.97 11.05
N TYR A 125 3.95 -5.68 11.13
CA TYR A 125 4.58 -4.75 12.06
C TYR A 125 3.90 -4.69 13.43
N VAL A 126 2.74 -5.32 13.61
CA VAL A 126 2.08 -5.42 14.92
C VAL A 126 3.00 -6.13 15.92
N GLY A 127 3.48 -5.38 16.91
CA GLY A 127 4.41 -5.88 17.92
C GLY A 127 5.81 -6.23 17.39
N PHE A 128 6.14 -5.85 16.15
CA PHE A 128 7.46 -6.08 15.59
C PHE A 128 8.48 -5.16 16.28
N PRO A 129 9.53 -5.69 16.92
CA PRO A 129 10.57 -4.87 17.51
C PRO A 129 11.59 -4.50 16.42
N LEU A 130 11.68 -3.21 16.07
CA LEU A 130 12.74 -2.75 15.15
C LEU A 130 14.09 -2.90 15.85
N THR A 131 14.98 -3.81 15.44
CA THR A 131 16.26 -4.08 16.15
C THR A 131 17.50 -3.46 15.51
N GLU A 132 17.34 -2.71 14.43
CA GLU A 132 18.45 -2.09 13.68
C GLU A 132 18.32 -0.58 13.60
N ASP A 133 19.41 0.08 13.20
CA ASP A 133 19.42 1.50 12.85
C ASP A 133 18.71 1.75 11.51
N ILE A 134 18.27 2.98 11.30
CA ILE A 134 17.51 3.37 10.12
C ILE A 134 18.31 4.38 9.29
N ALA A 135 18.40 4.14 7.99
CA ALA A 135 18.76 5.13 7.00
C ALA A 135 17.47 5.78 6.47
N PHE A 136 17.44 7.11 6.40
CA PHE A 136 16.31 7.85 5.84
C PHE A 136 16.78 8.86 4.79
N ASP A 137 16.11 8.82 3.64
CA ASP A 137 16.39 9.70 2.52
C ASP A 137 15.10 10.05 1.74
N GLY A 138 15.19 11.12 0.95
CA GLY A 138 14.16 11.58 0.03
C GLY A 138 14.64 11.45 -1.41
N PHE A 139 13.98 10.56 -2.17
CA PHE A 139 14.23 10.37 -3.59
C PHE A 139 13.28 11.24 -4.43
N GLU A 140 13.83 12.25 -5.10
CA GLU A 140 13.05 13.12 -5.99
C GLU A 140 12.86 12.51 -7.38
N SER A 141 11.61 12.52 -7.86
CA SER A 141 11.26 12.12 -9.21
C SER A 141 10.21 13.07 -9.81
N TYR A 142 9.54 12.61 -10.87
CA TYR A 142 8.51 13.37 -11.55
C TYR A 142 7.31 12.52 -11.90
N MET A 143 6.14 12.98 -11.50
CA MET A 143 4.88 12.39 -11.89
C MET A 143 4.45 12.99 -13.23
N ARG A 144 4.47 12.20 -14.31
CA ARG A 144 4.04 12.57 -15.69
C ARG A 144 4.92 13.62 -16.39
N SER A 145 5.44 14.63 -15.69
CA SER A 145 6.28 15.70 -16.27
C SER A 145 7.04 16.47 -15.19
N GLN A 146 8.05 17.25 -15.59
CA GLN A 146 8.80 18.15 -14.70
C GLN A 146 7.96 19.23 -14.00
N TYR A 147 6.68 19.39 -14.37
CA TYR A 147 5.78 20.32 -13.69
C TYR A 147 5.17 19.76 -12.41
N ILE A 148 5.25 18.44 -12.20
CA ILE A 148 4.78 17.77 -11.01
C ILE A 148 5.95 16.93 -10.45
N PRO A 149 6.98 17.58 -9.89
CA PRO A 149 8.00 16.86 -9.15
C PRO A 149 7.37 16.17 -7.94
N ASP A 150 7.95 15.06 -7.55
CA ASP A 150 7.56 14.29 -6.39
C ASP A 150 8.78 13.88 -5.57
N ASN A 151 8.57 13.55 -4.30
CA ASN A 151 9.62 13.07 -3.41
C ASN A 151 9.11 11.89 -2.59
N PHE A 152 9.76 10.75 -2.80
CA PHE A 152 9.58 9.56 -2.00
C PHE A 152 10.49 9.66 -0.77
N ASN A 153 9.91 9.91 0.40
CA ASN A 153 10.61 9.74 1.66
C ASN A 153 10.63 8.27 2.00
N ILE A 154 11.79 7.68 2.28
CA ILE A 154 11.92 6.25 2.55
C ILE A 154 12.80 6.04 3.76
N ALA A 155 12.31 5.28 4.74
CA ALA A 155 13.07 4.77 5.87
C ALA A 155 13.42 3.29 5.62
N VAL A 156 14.70 2.98 5.67
CA VAL A 156 15.27 1.67 5.32
C VAL A 156 16.16 1.18 6.46
N GLY A 157 16.11 -0.12 6.78
CA GLY A 157 17.05 -0.73 7.73
C GLY A 157 18.49 -0.65 7.23
N CYS A 158 19.42 -0.17 8.08
CA CYS A 158 20.84 -0.07 7.72
C CYS A 158 21.49 -1.43 7.46
N THR A 159 20.98 -2.50 8.07
CA THR A 159 21.50 -3.87 7.93
C THR A 159 20.66 -4.69 6.97
N SER A 160 19.34 -4.72 7.17
CA SER A 160 18.45 -5.58 6.38
C SER A 160 18.13 -5.01 4.99
N GLN A 161 18.33 -3.70 4.81
CA GLN A 161 17.89 -2.96 3.61
C GLN A 161 16.38 -3.03 3.34
N VAL A 162 15.59 -3.45 4.34
CA VAL A 162 14.13 -3.51 4.24
C VAL A 162 13.55 -2.09 4.33
N PRO A 163 12.68 -1.67 3.38
CA PRO A 163 11.92 -0.44 3.52
C PRO A 163 10.85 -0.61 4.61
N TYR A 164 10.97 0.12 5.70
CA TYR A 164 10.04 0.06 6.83
C TYR A 164 8.85 1.00 6.67
N ALA A 165 9.09 2.19 6.14
CA ALA A 165 8.06 3.20 5.95
C ALA A 165 8.43 4.12 4.79
N PHE A 166 7.42 4.57 4.06
CA PHE A 166 7.60 5.54 2.99
C PHE A 166 6.39 6.45 2.84
N THR A 167 6.63 7.67 2.37
CA THR A 167 5.59 8.61 1.97
C THR A 167 5.94 9.25 0.63
N LEU A 168 4.94 9.80 -0.05
CA LEU A 168 5.11 10.54 -1.29
C LEU A 168 4.59 11.96 -1.09
N SER A 169 5.45 12.94 -1.26
CA SER A 169 5.07 14.35 -1.31
C SER A 169 5.09 14.83 -2.75
N LEU A 170 4.14 15.69 -3.12
CA LEU A 170 4.12 16.34 -4.42
C LEU A 170 4.60 17.78 -4.29
N PHE A 171 5.36 18.22 -5.28
CA PHE A 171 5.92 19.57 -5.30
C PHE A 171 5.38 20.41 -6.44
N ARG A 172 5.48 21.71 -6.20
CA ARG A 172 5.34 22.70 -7.26
C ARG A 172 6.68 22.81 -7.95
N ARG A 173 6.69 22.84 -9.28
CA ARG A 173 7.93 23.05 -10.05
C ARG A 173 8.72 24.27 -9.55
N ARG A 174 9.99 24.03 -9.25
CA ARG A 174 10.96 25.03 -8.77
C ARG A 174 12.10 25.19 -9.79
N GLY A 175 13.05 26.06 -9.46
CA GLY A 175 14.23 26.33 -10.28
C GLY A 175 13.99 27.31 -11.43
N SER A 176 15.05 27.53 -12.20
CA SER A 176 15.04 28.42 -13.36
C SER A 176 14.05 27.94 -14.42
N MET A 177 13.21 28.86 -14.90
CA MET A 177 12.18 28.57 -15.89
C MET A 177 12.13 29.64 -16.98
N THR A 178 12.02 29.16 -18.23
CA THR A 178 11.72 30.00 -19.38
C THR A 178 10.31 30.61 -19.24
N GLU A 179 10.04 31.67 -20.01
CA GLU A 179 8.72 32.31 -19.97
C GLU A 179 7.58 31.34 -20.31
N GLN A 180 7.77 30.52 -21.34
CA GLN A 180 6.81 29.48 -21.70
C GLN A 180 6.59 28.47 -20.57
N GLN A 181 7.65 28.06 -19.87
CA GLN A 181 7.53 27.16 -18.73
C GLN A 181 6.78 27.80 -17.57
N ARG A 182 6.98 29.10 -17.32
CA ARG A 182 6.22 29.84 -16.31
C ARG A 182 4.74 29.90 -16.67
N ARG A 183 4.38 30.19 -17.93
CA ARG A 183 2.98 30.19 -18.41
C ARG A 183 2.32 28.83 -18.20
N ASN A 184 2.99 27.75 -18.59
CA ASN A 184 2.50 26.38 -18.40
C ASN A 184 2.32 26.03 -16.91
N ARG A 185 3.30 26.38 -16.07
CA ARG A 185 3.19 26.19 -14.61
C ARG A 185 2.00 26.95 -14.05
N THR A 186 1.81 28.21 -14.43
CA THR A 186 0.67 29.03 -13.96
C THR A 186 -0.67 28.41 -14.35
N ALA A 187 -0.80 27.86 -15.56
CA ALA A 187 -2.02 27.17 -15.99
C ALA A 187 -2.29 25.91 -15.15
N LEU A 188 -1.27 25.11 -14.82
CA LEU A 188 -1.41 23.94 -13.95
C LEU A 188 -1.73 24.33 -12.50
N ASP A 189 -1.05 25.36 -12.00
CA ASP A 189 -1.25 25.95 -10.66
C ASP A 189 -2.66 26.51 -10.46
N ALA A 190 -3.42 26.79 -11.53
CA ALA A 190 -4.82 27.20 -11.47
C ALA A 190 -5.77 26.01 -11.25
N ILE A 191 -5.37 24.80 -11.64
CA ILE A 191 -6.15 23.56 -11.45
C ILE A 191 -5.90 23.01 -10.05
N TRP A 192 -4.62 22.90 -9.66
CA TRP A 192 -4.23 22.35 -8.37
C TRP A 192 -2.82 22.78 -7.98
N ARG A 193 -2.61 22.96 -6.67
CA ARG A 193 -1.28 23.21 -6.08
C ARG A 193 -1.06 22.24 -4.92
N PRO A 194 0.18 21.76 -4.74
CA PRO A 194 0.51 21.01 -3.55
C PRO A 194 0.38 21.90 -2.31
N PRO A 195 -0.09 21.33 -1.19
CA PRO A 195 -0.20 22.08 0.05
C PRO A 195 1.19 22.54 0.54
N PRO A 196 1.29 23.74 1.14
CA PRO A 196 2.53 24.18 1.74
C PRO A 196 2.92 23.24 2.90
N GLY A 197 4.22 23.00 3.07
CA GLY A 197 4.74 22.16 4.17
C GLY A 197 4.54 20.65 4.00
N ASP A 198 4.04 20.18 2.85
CA ASP A 198 3.74 18.77 2.58
C ASP A 198 4.94 17.83 2.82
N LEU A 199 6.16 18.28 2.50
CA LEU A 199 7.38 17.52 2.76
C LEU A 199 7.57 17.25 4.25
N ILE A 200 7.52 18.29 5.09
CA ILE A 200 7.71 18.15 6.55
C ILE A 200 6.61 17.27 7.14
N ALA A 201 5.36 17.46 6.71
CA ALA A 201 4.24 16.63 7.12
C ALA A 201 4.44 15.15 6.74
N SER A 202 4.93 14.90 5.53
CA SER A 202 5.19 13.56 5.00
C SER A 202 6.39 12.88 5.68
N CYS A 203 7.48 13.60 5.96
CA CYS A 203 8.60 13.09 6.75
C CYS A 203 8.15 12.76 8.17
N ARG A 204 7.33 13.62 8.79
CA ARG A 204 6.78 13.40 10.14
C ARG A 204 5.98 12.10 10.21
N VAL A 205 5.21 11.76 9.18
CA VAL A 205 4.48 10.48 9.10
C VAL A 205 5.46 9.30 9.13
N VAL A 206 6.50 9.32 8.29
CA VAL A 206 7.51 8.24 8.27
C VAL A 206 8.20 8.11 9.63
N PHE A 207 8.64 9.22 10.22
CA PHE A 207 9.31 9.17 11.52
C PHE A 207 8.41 8.67 12.64
N ARG A 208 7.13 9.07 12.65
CA ARG A 208 6.14 8.54 13.60
C ARG A 208 6.00 7.03 13.44
N ASP A 209 5.90 6.53 12.22
CA ASP A 209 5.70 5.11 11.95
C ASP A 209 6.96 4.29 12.31
N ILE A 210 8.17 4.84 12.11
CA ILE A 210 9.40 4.21 12.59
C ILE A 210 9.48 4.22 14.12
N LEU A 211 9.15 5.35 14.75
CA LEU A 211 9.17 5.47 16.21
C LEU A 211 8.14 4.55 16.87
N SER A 212 6.97 4.34 16.28
CA SER A 212 5.98 3.41 16.82
C SER A 212 6.48 1.96 16.81
N ILE A 213 7.19 1.55 15.77
CA ILE A 213 7.80 0.21 15.69
C ILE A 213 9.00 0.10 16.65
N TYR A 214 9.79 1.16 16.80
CA TYR A 214 10.87 1.24 17.79
C TYR A 214 10.34 1.06 19.22
N LEU A 215 9.19 1.65 19.55
CA LEU A 215 8.56 1.53 20.88
C LEU A 215 8.07 0.12 21.21
N ASN A 216 8.03 -0.81 20.24
CA ASN A 216 7.76 -2.23 20.51
C ASN A 216 8.97 -2.97 21.10
N ARG A 217 10.15 -2.35 21.20
CA ARG A 217 11.32 -2.97 21.84
C ARG A 217 11.03 -3.24 23.33
N PRO A 218 11.40 -4.41 23.86
CA PRO A 218 11.32 -4.68 25.30
C PRO A 218 12.16 -3.70 26.13
N GLU A 219 13.30 -3.29 25.58
CA GLU A 219 14.20 -2.31 26.18
C GLU A 219 14.53 -1.21 25.15
N LEU A 220 14.30 0.04 25.55
CA LEU A 220 14.56 1.21 24.70
C LEU A 220 16.04 1.57 24.74
N SER A 221 16.83 0.91 23.89
CA SER A 221 18.19 1.33 23.60
C SER A 221 18.20 2.46 22.57
N PRO A 222 19.17 3.39 22.60
CA PRO A 222 19.30 4.41 21.56
C PRO A 222 19.38 3.76 20.18
N PHE A 223 18.62 4.28 19.22
CA PHE A 223 18.77 3.91 17.81
C PHE A 223 19.20 5.13 17.00
N VAL A 224 20.01 4.91 15.98
CA VAL A 224 20.57 5.97 15.14
C VAL A 224 19.73 6.11 13.88
N LEU A 225 19.40 7.35 13.54
CA LEU A 225 18.76 7.71 12.29
C LEU A 225 19.77 8.41 11.37
N THR A 226 20.30 7.67 10.41
CA THR A 226 21.27 8.17 9.43
C THR A 226 20.54 8.91 8.30
N THR A 227 20.89 10.17 8.06
CA THR A 227 20.31 11.02 7.01
C THR A 227 21.35 11.93 6.39
N ASP A 228 21.01 12.56 5.27
CA ASP A 228 21.78 13.67 4.67
C ASP A 228 21.61 15.03 5.40
N LYS A 229 20.93 15.02 6.56
CA LYS A 229 20.75 16.16 7.47
C LYS A 229 19.97 17.35 6.88
N LYS A 230 19.05 17.11 5.94
CA LYS A 230 18.12 18.17 5.46
C LYS A 230 17.40 18.88 6.62
N PRO A 231 17.26 20.23 6.60
CA PRO A 231 16.56 20.98 7.65
C PRO A 231 15.11 20.53 7.89
N GLU A 232 14.42 20.09 6.84
CA GLU A 232 13.05 19.59 6.89
C GLU A 232 12.94 18.34 7.75
N TYR A 233 13.93 17.45 7.69
CA TYR A 233 13.95 16.21 8.48
C TYR A 233 14.08 16.54 9.96
N ARG A 234 15.00 17.45 10.31
CA ARG A 234 15.17 17.92 11.69
C ARG A 234 13.90 18.59 12.22
N THR A 235 13.22 19.37 11.38
CA THR A 235 11.97 20.05 11.75
C THR A 235 10.85 19.04 11.99
N ALA A 236 10.70 18.04 11.11
CA ALA A 236 9.72 16.97 11.25
C ALA A 236 9.99 16.12 12.52
N LEU A 237 11.23 15.71 12.76
CA LEU A 237 11.61 14.93 13.94
C LEU A 237 11.29 15.64 15.25
N LYS A 238 11.71 16.90 15.39
CA LYS A 238 11.49 17.68 16.62
C LYS A 238 10.01 17.92 16.94
N SER A 239 9.12 17.72 15.96
CA SER A 239 7.67 17.84 16.17
C SER A 239 7.02 16.61 16.81
N LEU A 240 7.74 15.50 16.92
CA LEU A 240 7.26 14.24 17.51
C LEU A 240 7.78 14.09 18.95
N PRO A 241 6.94 13.94 19.97
CA PRO A 241 7.38 13.85 21.38
C PRO A 241 8.49 12.82 21.64
N GLU A 242 8.45 11.70 20.93
CA GLU A 242 9.30 10.53 21.07
C GLU A 242 10.70 10.74 20.49
N TRP A 243 10.97 11.87 19.83
CA TRP A 243 12.27 12.20 19.23
C TRP A 243 13.44 12.13 20.22
N ARG A 244 13.15 12.26 21.53
CA ARG A 244 14.14 12.21 22.60
C ARG A 244 14.86 10.86 22.72
N HIS A 245 14.29 9.80 22.15
CA HIS A 245 14.89 8.46 22.11
C HIS A 245 15.91 8.30 20.96
N LEU A 246 15.96 9.25 20.03
CA LEU A 246 16.90 9.27 18.92
C LEU A 246 18.24 9.89 19.34
N ARG A 247 19.33 9.33 18.82
CA ARG A 247 20.66 9.97 18.83
C ARG A 247 21.00 10.53 17.46
#